data_AF-A0A367AJ68-F1
#
_entry.id   AF-A0A367AJ68-F1
#
_cell.length_a   1.000
_cell.length_b   1.000
_cell.length_c   1.000
_cell.angle_alpha   90.00
_cell.angle_beta   90.00
_cell.angle_gamma   90.00
#
_symmetry.space_group_name_H-M   'P 1'
#
loop_
_entity.id
_entity.type
_entity.pdbx_description
1 polymer ?
#
loop_
_entity_poly.entity_id
_entity_poly.type
_entity_poly.pdbx_seq_one_letter_code
_entity_poly.pdbx_strand_id
1 'polypeptide(L)' 'MTDDMTCEIDGEEYVLRRDGEGLQVGRRVAGDVAWLDTVDPGLLPDAARAALESGDTSDQALLTAVRGVVQAEVQRGG' A
#
# COMPACT_ATOMS: atom_id res chain seq x y z
N MET A 1 -9.95 5.02 14.79
CA MET A 1 -8.78 5.70 14.19
C MET A 1 -8.23 4.73 13.18
N THR A 2 -8.33 5.07 11.90
CA THR A 2 -7.60 4.35 10.87
C THR A 2 -6.16 4.87 10.92
N ASP A 3 -5.19 3.97 11.03
CA ASP A 3 -3.78 4.35 11.04
C ASP A 3 -3.31 4.44 9.59
N ASP A 4 -3.00 5.67 9.16
CA ASP A 4 -2.40 5.94 7.87
C ASP A 4 -0.90 5.67 7.98
N MET A 5 -0.44 4.68 7.25
CA MET A 5 0.94 4.24 7.25
C MET A 5 1.63 4.72 5.98
N THR A 6 2.88 5.17 6.08
CA THR A 6 3.63 5.70 4.94
C THR A 6 4.85 4.84 4.64
N CYS A 7 5.07 4.52 3.37
CA CYS A 7 6.26 3.82 2.89
C CYS A 7 6.89 4.53 1.69
N GLU A 8 8.18 4.31 1.46
CA GLU A 8 8.88 4.80 0.28
C GLU A 8 9.23 3.61 -0.63
N ILE A 9 8.89 3.71 -1.91
CA ILE A 9 9.19 2.70 -2.93
C ILE A 9 9.75 3.42 -4.16
N ASP A 10 10.94 3.02 -4.60
CA ASP A 10 11.60 3.59 -5.79
C ASP A 10 11.75 5.15 -5.75
N GLY A 11 11.85 5.73 -4.54
CA GLY A 11 11.95 7.19 -4.33
C GLY A 11 10.61 7.94 -4.39
N GLU A 12 9.50 7.20 -4.46
CA GLU A 12 8.15 7.73 -4.42
C GLU A 12 7.50 7.36 -3.08
N GLU A 13 6.68 8.26 -2.55
CA GLU A 13 6.06 8.09 -1.24
C GLU A 13 4.63 7.57 -1.40
N TYR A 14 4.33 6.47 -0.70
CA TYR A 14 3.06 5.77 -0.73
C TYR A 14 2.39 5.82 0.66
N VAL A 15 1.07 5.77 0.65
CA VAL A 15 0.22 5.80 1.84
C VAL A 15 -0.66 4.56 1.82
N LEU A 16 -0.62 3.81 2.91
CA LEU A 16 -1.40 2.62 3.14
C LEU A 16 -2.43 2.93 4.21
N ARG A 17 -3.69 2.63 3.93
CA ARG A 17 -4.81 2.89 4.84
C ARG A 17 -5.67 1.65 4.96
N ARG A 18 -5.96 1.23 6.19
CA ARG A 18 -6.93 0.15 6.45
C ARG A 18 -8.34 0.70 6.36
N ASP A 19 -9.09 0.32 5.33
CA ASP A 19 -10.49 0.71 5.18
C ASP A 19 -11.39 -0.51 5.40
N GLY A 20 -11.89 -0.65 6.62
CA GLY A 20 -12.68 -1.82 7.01
C GLY A 20 -11.90 -3.12 6.85
N GLU A 21 -12.34 -3.95 5.89
CA GLU A 21 -11.71 -5.21 5.51
C GLU A 21 -10.66 -5.08 4.39
N GLY A 22 -10.57 -3.91 3.75
CA GLY A 22 -9.63 -3.63 2.67
C GLY A 22 -8.38 -2.86 3.10
N LEU A 23 -7.35 -2.94 2.27
CA LEU A 23 -6.16 -2.11 2.31
C LEU A 23 -6.18 -1.15 1.12
N GLN A 24 -6.39 0.13 1.38
CA GLN A 24 -6.25 1.17 0.38
C GLN A 24 -4.78 1.52 0.19
N VAL A 25 -4.36 1.56 -1.06
CA VAL A 25 -3.02 1.98 -1.48
C VAL A 25 -3.16 3.30 -2.20
N GLY A 26 -2.50 4.34 -1.67
CA GLY A 26 -2.42 5.65 -2.25
C GLY A 26 -0.98 6.07 -2.50
N ARG A 27 -0.79 7.02 -3.40
CA ARG A 27 0.48 7.67 -3.67
C ARG A 27 0.41 9.12 -3.22
N ARG A 28 1.45 9.59 -2.52
CA ARG A 28 1.59 11.00 -2.14
C ARG A 28 2.12 11.79 -3.34
N VAL A 29 1.37 12.80 -3.77
CA VAL A 29 1.73 13.69 -4.88
C VAL A 29 1.42 15.11 -4.47
N ALA A 30 2.43 15.99 -4.49
CA ALA A 30 2.29 17.42 -4.18
C ALA A 30 1.67 17.75 -2.80
N GLY A 31 1.77 16.85 -1.82
CA GLY A 31 1.19 17.02 -0.49
C GLY A 31 -0.19 16.39 -0.30
N ASP A 32 -0.80 15.90 -1.38
CA ASP A 32 -2.07 15.18 -1.37
C ASP A 32 -1.87 13.67 -1.58
N VAL A 33 -2.86 12.87 -1.20
CA VAL A 33 -2.86 11.41 -1.42
C VAL A 33 -3.81 11.07 -2.56
N ALA A 34 -3.25 10.61 -3.68
CA ALA A 34 -4.00 10.01 -4.77
C ALA A 34 -4.20 8.51 -4.49
N TRP A 35 -5.42 8.11 -4.15
CA TRP A 35 -5.76 6.70 -3.93
C TRP A 35 -5.76 5.95 -5.27
N LEU A 36 -5.00 4.86 -5.34
CA LEU A 36 -4.82 4.05 -6.54
C LEU A 36 -5.81 2.89 -6.55
N ASP A 37 -5.72 1.99 -5.57
CA ASP A 37 -6.55 0.79 -5.52
C ASP A 37 -6.86 0.38 -4.06
N THR A 38 -7.87 -0.46 -3.88
CA THR A 38 -8.19 -1.10 -2.62
C THR A 38 -8.03 -2.61 -2.78
N VAL A 39 -7.07 -3.19 -2.06
CA VAL A 39 -6.76 -4.62 -2.14
C VAL A 39 -7.22 -5.34 -0.88
N ASP A 40 -7.58 -6.61 -1.04
CA ASP A 40 -7.91 -7.48 0.07
C ASP A 40 -6.59 -7.90 0.78
N PRO A 41 -6.41 -7.61 2.08
CA PRO A 41 -5.20 -7.97 2.83
C PRO A 41 -5.04 -9.49 3.04
N GLY A 42 -6.10 -10.27 2.83
CA GLY A 42 -6.04 -11.73 2.74
C GLY A 42 -5.31 -12.23 1.50
N LEU A 43 -5.27 -11.44 0.42
CA LEU A 43 -4.48 -11.74 -0.80
C LEU A 43 -2.99 -11.40 -0.66
N LEU A 44 -2.61 -10.65 0.39
CA LEU A 44 -1.22 -10.37 0.68
C LEU A 44 -0.49 -11.64 1.18
N PRO A 45 0.80 -11.80 0.86
CA PRO A 45 1.64 -12.80 1.50
C PRO A 45 1.62 -12.67 3.03
N ASP A 46 1.74 -13.76 3.77
CA ASP A 46 1.70 -13.73 5.25
C ASP A 46 2.72 -12.76 5.86
N ALA A 47 3.92 -12.66 5.28
CA ALA A 47 4.94 -11.70 5.71
C ALA A 47 4.48 -10.24 5.54
N ALA A 48 3.87 -9.91 4.40
CA ALA A 48 3.33 -8.57 4.14
C ALA A 48 2.15 -8.24 5.05
N ARG A 49 1.30 -9.23 5.36
CA ARG A 49 0.19 -9.07 6.31
C ARG A 49 0.69 -8.82 7.72
N ALA A 50 1.67 -9.61 8.18
CA ALA A 50 2.29 -9.42 9.48
C ALA A 50 2.97 -8.04 9.60
N ALA A 51 3.67 -7.60 8.56
CA ALA A 51 4.26 -6.26 8.49
C ALA A 51 3.18 -5.17 8.58
N LEU A 52 2.09 -5.31 7.82
CA LEU A 52 0.95 -4.40 7.89
C LEU A 52 0.31 -4.38 9.28
N GLU A 53 0.23 -5.51 9.99
CA GLU A 53 -0.29 -5.64 11.36
C GLU A 53 0.63 -5.05 12.41
N SER A 54 1.94 -5.15 12.21
CA SER A 54 2.95 -4.56 13.08
C SER A 54 3.22 -3.08 12.78
N GLY A 55 2.70 -2.54 11.66
CA GLY A 55 3.03 -1.20 11.16
C GLY A 55 4.43 -1.08 10.58
N ASP A 56 5.07 -2.20 10.21
CA ASP A 56 6.43 -2.22 9.67
C ASP A 56 6.43 -1.92 8.17
N THR A 57 6.32 -0.63 7.83
CA THR A 57 6.24 -0.15 6.45
C THR A 57 7.55 -0.28 5.66
N SER A 58 8.63 -0.71 6.31
CA SER A 58 9.94 -0.95 5.70
C SER A 58 10.15 -2.42 5.30
N ASP A 59 9.22 -3.31 5.65
CA ASP A 59 9.30 -4.73 5.30
C ASP A 59 9.28 -4.95 3.78
N GLN A 60 10.20 -5.76 3.29
CA GLN A 60 10.37 -6.00 1.86
C GLN A 60 9.18 -6.74 1.23
N ALA A 61 8.49 -7.62 1.98
CA ALA A 61 7.32 -8.31 1.47
C ALA A 61 6.14 -7.34 1.31
N LEU A 62 5.94 -6.44 2.28
CA LEU A 62 4.95 -5.38 2.17
C LEU A 62 5.23 -4.44 1.00
N LEU A 63 6.47 -3.95 0.87
CA LEU A 63 6.87 -3.08 -0.24
C LEU A 63 6.68 -3.77 -1.61
N THR A 64 7.00 -5.06 -1.71
CA THR A 64 6.79 -5.85 -2.93
C THR A 64 5.30 -5.97 -3.27
N ALA A 65 4.45 -6.20 -2.27
CA ALA A 65 3.01 -6.29 -2.46
C ALA A 65 2.45 -4.95 -2.99
N VAL A 66 2.81 -3.84 -2.36
CA VAL A 66 2.41 -2.48 -2.77
C VAL A 66 2.88 -2.19 -4.19
N ARG A 67 4.12 -2.54 -4.54
CA ARG A 67 4.63 -2.41 -5.91
C ARG A 67 3.76 -3.17 -6.91
N GLY A 68 3.32 -4.38 -6.57
CA GLY A 68 2.40 -5.17 -7.39
C GLY A 68 1.07 -4.45 -7.66
N VAL A 69 0.52 -3.79 -6.65
CA VAL A 69 -0.72 -2.97 -6.78
C VAL A 69 -0.49 -1.80 -7.74
N VAL A 70 0.59 -1.05 -7.55
CA VAL A 70 0.94 0.09 -8.41
C VAL A 70 1.11 -0.35 -9.86
N GLN A 71 1.81 -1.47 -10.10
CA GLN A 71 1.98 -2.02 -11.45
C GLN A 71 0.66 -2.48 -12.07
N ALA A 72 -0.27 -2.99 -11.27
CA ALA A 72 -1.61 -3.38 -11.74
C ALA A 72 -2.46 -2.16 -12.12
N GLU A 73 -2.36 -1.05 -11.37
CA GLU A 73 -3.06 0.19 -11.68
C GLU A 73 -2.57 0.82 -12.99
N VAL A 74 -1.25 0.88 -13.20
CA VAL A 74 -0.66 1.37 -14.47
C VAL A 74 -1.17 0.58 -15.68
N GLN A 75 -1.40 -0.72 -15.52
CA GLN A 75 -1.97 -1.56 -16.59
C GLN A 75 -3.47 -1.32 -16.83
N ARG A 76 -4.21 -0.77 -15.85
CA ARG A 76 -5.65 -0.50 -15.94
C ARG A 76 -5.98 0.91 -16.39
N GLY A 77 -5.11 1.88 -16.09
CA GLY A 77 -5.31 3.31 -16.32
C GLY A 77 -4.37 3.98 -17.32
N GLY A 78 -3.73 3.21 -18.21
CA GLY A 78 -2.88 3.72 -19.29
C GLY A 78 -3.64 4.37 -20.46
#